data_AF-A0A2D4HKI9-F1
#
_entry.id   AF-A0A2D4HKI9-F1
#
_cell.length_a   1.000
_cell.length_b   1.000
_cell.length_c   1.000
_cell.angle_alpha   90.00
_cell.angle_beta   90.00
_cell.angle_gamma   90.00
#
_symmetry.space_group_name_H-M   'P 1'
#
loop_
_entity.id
_entity.type
_entity.pdbx_description
1 polymer ?
#
loop_
_entity_poly.entity_id
_entity_poly.type
_entity_poly.pdbx_seq_one_letter_code
_entity_poly.pdbx_strand_id
1 'polypeptide(L)'
;SVFEVPDMLKSLEKAGMLYRTRTADKGKRLRKNWACVWTVLEGGALIFFKDSKHSASSGTKYPSVLSSPEFKVNLQGASLSWAHKDRSSRKNVLEVRNNG
;
A
#
# COMPACT_ATOMS: atom_id res chain seq x y z
N SER A 1 3.94 -1.17 -35.15
CA SER A 1 3.92 -2.10 -34.01
C SER A 1 3.25 -1.41 -32.85
N VAL A 2 2.09 -1.90 -32.43
CA VAL A 2 1.45 -1.41 -31.21
C VAL A 2 2.26 -1.99 -30.06
N PHE A 3 2.90 -1.13 -29.26
CA PHE A 3 3.57 -1.57 -28.05
C PHE A 3 2.51 -2.20 -27.15
N GLU A 4 2.58 -3.52 -26.95
CA GLU A 4 1.80 -4.19 -25.93
C GLU A 4 2.15 -3.54 -24.59
N VAL A 5 1.24 -2.73 -24.06
CA VAL A 5 1.22 -2.41 -22.64
C VAL A 5 1.17 -3.75 -21.92
N PRO A 6 2.19 -4.13 -21.11
CA PRO A 6 2.18 -5.39 -20.38
C PRO A 6 0.84 -5.50 -19.64
N ASP A 7 0.21 -6.67 -19.64
CA ASP A 7 -1.13 -6.88 -19.04
C ASP A 7 -1.24 -6.38 -17.59
N MET A 8 -0.12 -6.19 -16.90
CA MET A 8 -0.01 -5.49 -15.61
C MET A 8 -0.66 -4.09 -15.59
N LEU A 9 -0.69 -3.36 -16.70
CA LEU A 9 -1.32 -2.03 -16.75
C LEU A 9 -2.85 -2.09 -16.94
N LYS A 10 -3.43 -3.23 -17.32
CA LYS A 10 -4.88 -3.37 -17.49
C LYS A 10 -5.60 -3.57 -16.16
N SER A 11 -4.90 -4.07 -15.14
CA SER A 11 -5.41 -4.28 -13.78
C SER A 11 -4.97 -3.22 -12.77
N LEU A 12 -4.03 -2.35 -13.14
CA LEU A 12 -3.52 -1.29 -12.26
C LEU A 12 -4.57 -0.17 -12.08
N GLU A 13 -5.25 -0.17 -10.94
CA GLU A 13 -6.28 0.83 -10.62
C GLU A 13 -5.66 2.13 -10.12
N LYS A 14 -4.67 2.04 -9.22
CA LYS A 14 -3.98 3.21 -8.67
C LYS A 14 -2.59 2.85 -8.17
N ALA A 15 -1.67 3.80 -8.25
CA ALA A 15 -0.38 3.68 -7.59
C ALA A 15 0.10 5.03 -7.04
N GLY A 16 0.90 4.98 -5.98
CA GLY A 16 1.50 6.16 -5.38
C GLY A 16 2.22 5.89 -4.07
N MET A 17 2.92 6.91 -3.57
CA MET A 17 3.56 6.87 -2.25
C MET A 17 2.51 7.05 -1.15
N LEU A 18 2.46 6.12 -0.19
CA LEU A 18 1.60 6.21 0.99
C LEU A 18 2.39 5.94 2.26
N TYR A 19 2.02 6.61 3.35
CA TYR A 19 2.49 6.23 4.67
C TYR A 19 1.66 5.07 5.22
N ARG A 20 2.35 3.99 5.61
CA ARG A 20 1.75 2.76 6.12
C ARG A 20 2.35 2.40 7.47
N THR A 21 1.54 1.83 8.36
CA THR A 21 2.03 1.09 9.53
C THR A 21 1.20 -0.17 9.75
N ARG A 22 1.81 -1.25 10.23
CA ARG A 22 1.10 -2.46 10.66
C ARG A 22 0.72 -2.31 12.12
N THR A 23 -0.56 -2.41 12.44
CA THR A 23 -1.08 -2.21 13.81
C THR A 23 -1.35 -3.52 14.54
N ALA A 24 -1.56 -4.62 13.80
CA ALA A 24 -1.75 -5.94 14.35
C ALA A 24 -1.25 -7.05 13.40
N ASP A 25 -0.96 -8.21 13.97
CA ASP A 25 -0.61 -9.43 13.26
C ASP A 25 -1.17 -10.64 14.02
N LYS A 26 -2.03 -11.44 13.38
CA LYS A 26 -2.73 -12.58 14.01
C LYS A 26 -3.37 -12.21 15.36
N GLY A 27 -4.05 -11.07 15.41
CA GLY A 27 -4.70 -10.53 16.62
C GLY A 27 -3.76 -9.88 17.65
N LYS A 28 -2.43 -10.00 17.51
CA LYS A 28 -1.47 -9.33 18.41
C LYS A 28 -1.24 -7.90 17.96
N ARG A 29 -1.43 -6.95 18.88
CA ARG A 29 -1.15 -5.53 18.64
C ARG A 29 0.35 -5.27 18.48
N LEU A 30 0.71 -4.43 17.51
CA LEU A 30 2.07 -4.05 17.21
C LEU A 30 2.32 -2.57 17.52
N ARG A 31 3.54 -2.24 17.93
CA ARG A 31 3.97 -0.85 18.03
C ARG A 31 4.01 -0.25 16.63
N LYS A 32 3.34 0.88 16.44
CA LYS A 32 3.31 1.60 15.17
C LYS A 32 4.73 2.01 14.76
N ASN A 33 5.09 1.61 13.55
CA ASN A 33 6.27 2.09 12.84
C ASN A 33 5.81 2.51 11.43
N TRP A 34 5.80 3.81 11.16
CA TRP A 34 5.29 4.37 9.91
C TRP A 34 6.39 4.41 8.86
N ALA A 35 6.13 3.84 7.68
CA ALA A 35 7.03 3.89 6.53
C ALA A 35 6.31 4.53 5.34
N CYS A 36 7.04 5.33 4.55
CA CYS A 36 6.57 5.79 3.25
C CYS A 36 6.91 4.70 2.24
N VAL A 37 5.92 4.13 1.57
CA VAL A 37 6.11 3.00 0.66
C VAL A 37 5.35 3.22 -0.63
N TRP A 38 5.91 2.75 -1.74
CA TRP A 38 5.17 2.65 -2.98
C TRP A 38 4.05 1.62 -2.80
N THR A 39 2.82 2.06 -3.08
CA THR A 39 1.63 1.25 -2.90
C THR A 39 0.89 1.17 -4.22
N VAL A 40 0.49 -0.05 -4.59
CA VAL A 40 -0.29 -0.35 -5.78
C VAL A 40 -1.63 -0.93 -5.34
N LEU A 41 -2.71 -0.41 -5.91
CA LEU A 41 -4.03 -1.03 -5.90
C LEU A 41 -4.24 -1.71 -7.25
N GLU A 42 -4.37 -3.02 -7.23
CA GLU A 42 -4.54 -3.84 -8.42
C GLU A 42 -5.35 -5.09 -8.09
N GLY A 43 -6.41 -5.36 -8.87
CA GLY A 43 -7.18 -6.58 -8.79
C GLY A 43 -7.76 -6.83 -7.39
N GLY A 44 -8.23 -5.78 -6.71
CA GLY A 44 -8.77 -5.88 -5.35
C GLY A 44 -7.72 -6.15 -4.26
N ALA A 45 -6.43 -5.89 -4.51
CA ALA A 45 -5.37 -6.02 -3.53
C ALA A 45 -4.54 -4.73 -3.38
N LEU A 46 -4.13 -4.42 -2.14
CA LEU A 46 -3.07 -3.46 -1.87
C LEU A 46 -1.73 -4.16 -1.80
N ILE A 47 -0.80 -3.76 -2.65
CA ILE A 47 0.55 -4.31 -2.75
C ILE A 47 1.53 -3.22 -2.31
N PHE A 48 2.36 -3.53 -1.32
CA PHE A 48 3.37 -2.64 -0.77
C PHE A 48 4.76 -3.10 -1.16
N PHE A 49 5.56 -2.18 -1.69
CA PHE A 49 6.92 -2.44 -2.12
C PHE A 49 7.92 -1.90 -1.10
N LYS A 50 9.08 -2.57 -0.97
CA LYS A 50 10.15 -2.12 -0.08
C LYS A 50 10.69 -0.78 -0.57
N ASP A 51 11.08 0.05 0.39
CA ASP A 51 11.75 1.33 0.13
C ASP A 51 13.10 1.06 -0.59
N SER A 52 13.13 1.31 -1.89
CA SER A 52 14.38 1.54 -2.62
C SER A 52 14.83 2.93 -2.22
N LYS A 53 16.02 3.05 -1.61
CA LYS A 53 16.63 4.26 -1.00
C LYS A 53 16.65 5.54 -1.88
N HIS A 54 16.01 5.56 -3.05
CA HIS A 54 15.98 6.63 -4.03
C HIS A 54 14.58 7.17 -4.38
N SER A 55 13.51 6.75 -3.71
CA SER A 55 12.13 7.11 -4.11
C SER A 55 11.60 8.36 -3.41
N ALA A 56 12.40 9.43 -3.33
CA ALA A 56 11.99 10.73 -2.80
C ALA A 56 11.69 11.77 -3.91
N SER A 57 11.28 11.33 -5.10
CA SER A 57 10.77 12.24 -6.13
C SER A 57 9.24 12.21 -6.13
N SER A 58 8.66 13.37 -5.84
CA SER A 58 7.24 13.66 -5.70
C SER A 58 6.49 13.53 -7.03
N GLY A 59 6.25 12.32 -7.49
CA GLY A 59 5.48 12.08 -8.71
C GLY A 59 4.76 10.73 -8.71
N THR A 60 3.60 10.71 -9.34
CA THR A 60 2.80 9.52 -9.70
C THR A 60 3.53 8.58 -10.68
N LYS A 61 4.85 8.72 -10.86
CA LYS A 61 5.63 7.91 -11.78
C LYS A 61 6.03 6.62 -11.07
N TYR A 62 5.76 5.50 -11.72
CA TYR A 62 6.23 4.18 -11.29
C TYR A 62 7.75 4.23 -11.04
N PRO A 63 8.25 3.76 -9.88
CA PRO A 63 9.69 3.72 -9.64
C PRO A 63 10.38 2.90 -10.72
N SER A 64 11.47 3.40 -11.29
CA SER A 64 12.20 2.74 -12.38
C SER A 64 12.72 1.36 -12.01
N VAL A 65 12.87 1.08 -10.71
CA VAL A 65 13.14 -0.25 -10.16
C VAL A 65 12.32 -0.42 -8.88
N LEU A 66 11.22 -1.19 -8.97
CA LEU A 66 10.58 -1.74 -7.78
C LEU A 66 11.30 -3.04 -7.40
N SER A 67 11.59 -3.20 -6.11
CA SER A 67 12.00 -4.47 -5.54
C SER A 67 10.83 -5.46 -5.51
N SER A 68 11.04 -6.72 -5.12
CA SER A 68 9.95 -7.66 -4.91
C SER A 68 8.93 -7.10 -3.90
N PRO A 69 7.61 -7.35 -4.10
CA PRO A 69 6.59 -6.95 -3.14
C PRO A 69 6.92 -7.44 -1.73
N GLU A 70 6.91 -6.53 -0.76
CA GLU A 70 7.14 -6.89 0.65
C GLU A 70 5.87 -7.49 1.25
N PHE A 71 4.71 -6.94 0.88
CA PHE A 71 3.45 -7.33 1.50
C PHE A 71 2.28 -7.10 0.55
N LYS A 72 1.37 -8.07 0.48
CA LYS A 72 0.11 -7.99 -0.30
C LYS A 72 -1.07 -8.22 0.64
N VAL A 73 -2.05 -7.33 0.58
CA VAL A 73 -3.31 -7.41 1.32
C VAL A 73 -4.44 -7.60 0.34
N ASN A 74 -5.16 -8.72 0.43
CA ASN A 74 -6.42 -8.89 -0.28
C ASN A 74 -7.48 -8.03 0.41
N LEU A 75 -8.20 -7.21 -0.38
CA LEU A 75 -9.28 -6.37 0.13
C LEU A 75 -10.64 -7.07 0.06
N GLN A 76 -10.74 -8.23 -0.59
CA GLN A 76 -11.97 -9.01 -0.61
C GLN A 76 -12.35 -9.42 0.82
N GLY A 77 -13.50 -8.93 1.28
CA GLY A 77 -13.97 -9.13 2.66
C GLY A 77 -13.27 -8.27 3.71
N ALA A 78 -12.27 -7.46 3.35
CA ALA A 78 -11.66 -6.53 4.28
C ALA A 78 -12.63 -5.41 4.68
N SER A 79 -12.48 -4.92 5.91
CA SER A 79 -13.20 -3.72 6.37
C SER A 79 -12.29 -2.50 6.27
N LEU A 80 -12.86 -1.38 5.83
CA LEU A 80 -12.18 -0.10 5.68
C LEU A 80 -12.91 0.96 6.51
N SER A 81 -12.16 1.73 7.29
CA SER A 81 -12.74 2.83 8.09
C SER A 81 -11.73 3.96 8.26
N TRP A 82 -12.21 5.17 8.56
CA TRP A 82 -11.32 6.23 9.03
C TRP A 82 -10.80 5.86 10.42
N ALA A 83 -9.49 5.95 10.61
CA ALA A 83 -8.91 5.71 11.93
C ALA A 83 -9.40 6.79 12.90
N HIS A 84 -9.88 6.35 14.06
CA HIS A 84 -10.29 7.27 15.11
C HIS A 84 -9.07 8.00 15.69
N LYS A 85 -9.28 9.20 16.23
CA LYS A 85 -8.18 10.10 16.67
C LYS A 85 -7.36 9.52 17.83
N ASP A 86 -7.94 8.64 18.64
CA ASP A 86 -7.23 7.88 19.68
C ASP A 86 -6.28 6.82 19.09
N ARG A 87 -6.54 6.34 17.86
CA ARG A 87 -5.70 5.37 17.14
C ARG A 87 -4.61 6.03 16.34
N SER A 88 -4.72 7.28 15.91
CA SER A 88 -3.64 7.99 15.24
C SER A 88 -3.78 9.49 15.40
N SER A 89 -2.67 10.16 15.74
CA SER A 89 -2.59 11.62 15.70
C SER A 89 -2.36 12.18 14.29
N ARG A 90 -2.06 11.32 13.29
CA ARG A 90 -1.91 11.73 11.89
C ARG A 90 -3.27 12.05 11.27
N LYS A 91 -3.29 13.04 10.38
CA LYS A 91 -4.47 13.35 9.55
C LYS A 91 -4.60 12.34 8.41
N ASN A 92 -5.82 12.18 7.91
CA ASN A 92 -6.15 11.38 6.71
C ASN A 92 -5.69 9.91 6.81
N VAL A 93 -5.97 9.26 7.95
CA VAL A 93 -5.58 7.87 8.18
C VAL A 93 -6.77 6.96 7.96
N LEU A 94 -6.61 5.99 7.05
CA LEU A 94 -7.52 4.87 6.88
C LEU A 94 -6.99 3.65 7.63
N GLU A 95 -7.90 2.93 8.29
CA GLU A 95 -7.66 1.62 8.88
C GLU A 95 -8.24 0.54 7.96
N VAL A 96 -7.37 -0.37 7.54
CA VAL A 96 -7.73 -1.58 6.78
C VAL A 96 -7.61 -2.76 7.74
N ARG A 97 -8.70 -3.51 7.93
CA ARG A 97 -8.66 -4.77 8.67
C ARG A 97 -9.07 -5.90 7.74
N ASN A 98 -8.11 -6.77 7.45
CA ASN A 98 -8.34 -8.00 6.70
C ASN A 98 -9.03 -9.04 7.60
N ASN A 99 -9.87 -9.89 7.02
CA ASN A 99 -10.59 -10.95 7.72
C ASN A 99 -9.80 -12.29 7.81
N GLY A 100 -8.49 -12.24 7.58
CA GLY A 100 -7.58 -13.39 7.60
C GLY A 100 -6.89 -13.61 8.95
#